data_AF-A0A7V5F233-F1
#
_entry.id   AF-A0A7V5F233-F1
#
_cell.length_a   1.000
_cell.length_b   1.000
_cell.length_c   1.000
_cell.angle_alpha   90.00
_cell.angle_beta   90.00
_cell.angle_gamma   90.00
#
_symmetry.space_group_name_H-M   'P 1'
#
loop_
_entity.id
_entity.type
_entity.pdbx_description
1 polymer ?
#
loop_
_entity_poly.entity_id
_entity_poly.type
_entity_poly.pdbx_seq_one_letter_code
_entity_poly.pdbx_strand_id
1 'polypeptide(L)'
;EAVAAYREALKERTRNRVPLDWAKTQMNLGNALQRLGERAPGTDRLEDAVAAYRDALREFTRDHVPLDWAASQMNLGNALATLGERAPGTDRLVEAVAAYREALKETTRDRVPLQWAITQTNLASADLAWHRKAPDPGRLAEARARLGEARAIFTEGAPYYESIADGLLAEIDEALQGTRPTPPSRQKPWLRPISGRAPACPRGPSPAKTR
;
A
#
# COMPACT_ATOMS: atom_id res chain seq x y z
N GLU A 1 -4.91 -19.89 7.85
CA GLU A 1 -6.38 -19.99 7.79
C GLU A 1 -7.01 -19.02 6.79
N ALA A 2 -6.79 -17.69 6.89
CA ALA A 2 -7.43 -16.70 5.99
C ALA A 2 -7.26 -16.96 4.48
N VAL A 3 -6.05 -17.32 4.01
CA VAL A 3 -5.79 -17.64 2.59
C VAL A 3 -6.65 -18.80 2.09
N ALA A 4 -6.76 -19.87 2.88
CA ALA A 4 -7.58 -21.02 2.53
C ALA A 4 -9.07 -20.63 2.46
N ALA A 5 -9.56 -19.89 3.46
CA ALA A 5 -10.95 -19.42 3.49
C ALA A 5 -11.31 -18.55 2.27
N TYR A 6 -10.42 -17.62 1.86
CA TYR A 6 -10.68 -16.82 0.66
C TYR A 6 -10.62 -17.64 -0.63
N ARG A 7 -9.69 -18.60 -0.75
CA ARG A 7 -9.65 -19.52 -1.90
C ARG A 7 -10.91 -20.37 -2.01
N GLU A 8 -11.44 -20.87 -0.89
CA GLU A 8 -12.73 -21.57 -0.87
C GLU A 8 -13.89 -20.63 -1.25
N ALA A 9 -13.93 -19.41 -0.70
CA ALA A 9 -14.95 -18.44 -1.05
C ALA A 9 -14.96 -18.09 -2.55
N LEU A 10 -13.80 -18.07 -3.22
CA LEU A 10 -13.68 -17.81 -4.65
C LEU A 10 -14.22 -18.94 -5.54
N LYS A 11 -14.37 -20.16 -5.02
CA LYS A 11 -15.05 -21.25 -5.74
C LYS A 11 -16.53 -20.98 -5.92
N GLU A 12 -17.14 -20.37 -4.90
CA GLU A 12 -18.55 -19.99 -4.92
C GLU A 12 -18.76 -18.62 -5.55
N ARG A 13 -18.03 -17.61 -5.07
CA ARG A 13 -18.11 -16.24 -5.57
C ARG A 13 -17.30 -16.12 -6.84
N THR A 14 -17.83 -16.56 -7.97
CA THR A 14 -17.13 -16.44 -9.26
C THR A 14 -17.29 -15.04 -9.85
N ARG A 15 -16.31 -14.64 -10.68
CA ARG A 15 -16.33 -13.36 -11.42
C ARG A 15 -17.63 -13.13 -12.18
N ASN A 16 -18.18 -14.16 -12.81
CA ASN A 16 -19.42 -14.05 -13.60
C ASN A 16 -20.68 -13.95 -12.75
N ARG A 17 -20.69 -14.51 -11.53
CA ARG A 17 -21.89 -14.53 -10.67
C ARG A 17 -22.01 -13.26 -9.84
N VAL A 18 -20.91 -12.82 -9.26
CA VAL A 18 -20.86 -11.70 -8.31
C VAL A 18 -19.54 -10.92 -8.47
N PRO A 19 -19.35 -10.17 -9.58
CA PRO A 19 -18.06 -9.61 -9.97
C PRO A 19 -17.41 -8.74 -8.89
N LEU A 20 -18.17 -7.82 -8.27
CA LEU A 20 -17.64 -6.95 -7.22
C LEU A 20 -17.27 -7.71 -5.94
N ASP A 21 -18.06 -8.71 -5.53
CA ASP A 21 -17.73 -9.51 -4.34
C ASP A 21 -16.58 -10.48 -4.58
N TRP A 22 -16.44 -11.00 -5.82
CA TRP A 22 -15.26 -11.75 -6.25
C TRP A 22 -14.02 -10.85 -6.16
N ALA A 23 -14.07 -9.63 -6.67
CA ALA A 23 -12.93 -8.69 -6.61
C ALA A 23 -12.57 -8.28 -5.17
N LYS A 24 -13.55 -8.03 -4.30
CA LYS A 24 -13.31 -7.83 -2.86
C LYS A 24 -12.64 -9.05 -2.21
N THR A 25 -13.06 -10.25 -2.60
CA THR A 25 -12.48 -11.49 -2.09
C THR A 25 -11.03 -11.66 -2.58
N GLN A 26 -10.74 -11.32 -3.84
CA GLN A 26 -9.40 -11.30 -4.41
C GLN A 26 -8.50 -10.27 -3.72
N MET A 27 -8.97 -9.04 -3.50
CA MET A 27 -8.23 -8.01 -2.77
C MET A 27 -7.86 -8.49 -1.35
N ASN A 28 -8.80 -9.13 -0.65
CA ASN A 28 -8.56 -9.66 0.69
C ASN A 28 -7.62 -10.88 0.70
N LEU A 29 -7.69 -11.73 -0.33
CA LEU A 29 -6.72 -12.80 -0.54
C LEU A 29 -5.32 -12.22 -0.75
N GLY A 30 -5.17 -11.20 -1.60
CA GLY A 30 -3.92 -10.48 -1.81
C GLY A 30 -3.35 -9.91 -0.51
N ASN A 31 -4.18 -9.25 0.30
CA ASN A 31 -3.78 -8.72 1.61
C ASN A 31 -3.24 -9.81 2.54
N ALA A 32 -3.89 -10.97 2.59
CA ALA A 32 -3.47 -12.08 3.43
C ALA A 32 -2.15 -12.71 2.93
N LEU A 33 -2.02 -12.87 1.62
CA LEU A 33 -0.82 -13.42 0.97
C LEU A 33 0.38 -12.49 1.13
N GLN A 34 0.19 -11.18 0.94
CA GLN A 34 1.23 -10.18 1.11
C GLN A 34 1.82 -10.23 2.52
N ARG A 35 0.97 -10.23 3.57
CA ARG A 35 1.41 -10.30 4.97
C ARG A 35 2.21 -11.57 5.28
N LEU A 36 1.85 -12.68 4.65
CA LEU A 36 2.59 -13.95 4.81
C LEU A 36 3.91 -13.90 4.02
N GLY A 37 3.90 -13.34 2.81
CA GLY A 37 5.07 -13.20 1.95
C GLY A 37 6.12 -12.23 2.50
N GLU A 38 5.69 -11.16 3.17
CA GLU A 38 6.56 -10.20 3.86
C GLU A 38 7.40 -10.85 4.96
N ARG A 39 6.85 -11.86 5.65
CA ARG A 39 7.52 -12.60 6.73
C ARG A 39 8.31 -13.81 6.24
N ALA A 40 8.05 -14.26 5.02
CA ALA A 40 8.71 -15.40 4.41
C ALA A 40 9.96 -14.97 3.62
N PRO A 41 11.02 -15.78 3.58
CA PRO A 41 12.19 -15.50 2.75
C PRO A 41 11.88 -15.62 1.25
N GLY A 42 10.96 -16.52 0.87
CA GLY A 42 10.53 -16.72 -0.52
C GLY A 42 9.57 -15.66 -1.05
N THR A 43 9.45 -15.59 -2.38
CA THR A 43 8.64 -14.58 -3.09
C THR A 43 7.28 -15.11 -3.57
N ASP A 44 7.04 -16.42 -3.56
CA ASP A 44 5.83 -17.05 -4.11
C ASP A 44 4.53 -16.42 -3.60
N ARG A 45 4.46 -16.15 -2.28
CA ARG A 45 3.27 -15.53 -1.68
C ARG A 45 3.08 -14.07 -2.10
N LEU A 46 4.16 -13.35 -2.38
CA LEU A 46 4.07 -11.98 -2.89
C LEU A 46 3.65 -11.99 -4.36
N GLU A 47 4.12 -12.94 -5.16
CA GLU A 47 3.67 -13.13 -6.55
C GLU A 47 2.16 -13.50 -6.59
N ASP A 48 1.72 -14.41 -5.72
CA ASP A 48 0.30 -14.73 -5.57
C ASP A 48 -0.51 -13.49 -5.15
N ALA A 49 0.04 -12.63 -4.28
CA ALA A 49 -0.63 -11.40 -3.87
C ALA A 49 -0.77 -10.41 -5.04
N VAL A 50 0.29 -10.23 -5.83
CA VAL A 50 0.27 -9.41 -7.06
C VAL A 50 -0.80 -9.92 -8.03
N ALA A 51 -0.89 -11.24 -8.24
CA ALA A 51 -1.91 -11.83 -9.08
C ALA A 51 -3.33 -11.53 -8.56
N ALA A 52 -3.57 -11.69 -7.26
CA ALA A 52 -4.87 -11.43 -6.65
C ALA A 52 -5.28 -9.94 -6.73
N TYR A 53 -4.35 -9.00 -6.53
CA TYR A 53 -4.64 -7.57 -6.69
C TYR A 53 -4.93 -7.21 -8.15
N ARG A 54 -4.17 -7.74 -9.11
CA ARG A 54 -4.45 -7.55 -10.54
C ARG A 54 -5.81 -8.12 -10.93
N ASP A 55 -6.20 -9.26 -10.36
CA ASP A 55 -7.54 -9.83 -10.52
C ASP A 55 -8.64 -8.90 -10.00
N ALA A 56 -8.48 -8.36 -8.79
CA ALA A 56 -9.43 -7.40 -8.22
C ALA A 56 -9.57 -6.14 -9.11
N LEU A 57 -8.45 -5.62 -9.64
CA LEU A 57 -8.39 -4.46 -10.53
C LEU A 57 -9.05 -4.68 -11.90
N ARG A 58 -9.47 -5.91 -12.25
CA ARG A 58 -10.29 -6.16 -13.46
C ARG A 58 -11.74 -5.72 -13.28
N GLU A 59 -12.25 -5.72 -12.06
CA GLU A 59 -13.62 -5.31 -11.73
C GLU A 59 -13.66 -3.98 -10.97
N PHE A 60 -12.64 -3.74 -10.14
CA PHE A 60 -12.44 -2.42 -9.56
C PHE A 60 -11.88 -1.51 -10.63
N THR A 61 -12.71 -0.60 -11.11
CA THR A 61 -12.31 0.44 -12.05
C THR A 61 -12.37 1.80 -11.36
N ARG A 62 -11.58 2.74 -11.88
CA ARG A 62 -11.55 4.11 -11.37
C ARG A 62 -12.94 4.76 -11.42
N ASP A 63 -13.71 4.50 -12.46
CA ASP A 63 -15.01 5.15 -12.68
C ASP A 63 -16.13 4.58 -11.79
N HIS A 64 -16.08 3.29 -11.45
CA HIS A 64 -17.15 2.65 -10.68
C HIS A 64 -16.89 2.60 -9.16
N VAL A 65 -15.66 2.29 -8.75
CA VAL A 65 -15.30 2.14 -7.33
C VAL A 65 -13.93 2.77 -7.05
N PRO A 66 -13.80 4.11 -7.21
CA PRO A 66 -12.51 4.81 -7.25
C PRO A 66 -11.63 4.55 -6.03
N LEU A 67 -12.22 4.47 -4.82
CA LEU A 67 -11.46 4.24 -3.60
C LEU A 67 -10.97 2.79 -3.46
N ASP A 68 -11.79 1.80 -3.82
CA ASP A 68 -11.38 0.39 -3.81
C ASP A 68 -10.33 0.11 -4.90
N TRP A 69 -10.47 0.76 -6.06
CA TRP A 69 -9.47 0.76 -7.12
C TRP A 69 -8.14 1.33 -6.62
N ALA A 70 -8.15 2.51 -6.00
CA ALA A 70 -6.95 3.16 -5.48
C ALA A 70 -6.28 2.36 -4.35
N ALA A 71 -7.07 1.82 -3.43
CA ALA A 71 -6.55 0.95 -2.37
C ALA A 71 -5.91 -0.33 -2.95
N SER A 72 -6.50 -0.91 -3.98
CA SER A 72 -5.96 -2.09 -4.67
C SER A 72 -4.66 -1.76 -5.42
N GLN A 73 -4.58 -0.60 -6.07
CA GLN A 73 -3.34 -0.11 -6.70
C GLN A 73 -2.23 0.11 -5.66
N MET A 74 -2.54 0.73 -4.53
CA MET A 74 -1.58 0.92 -3.45
C MET A 74 -1.07 -0.43 -2.91
N ASN A 75 -1.96 -1.39 -2.68
CA ASN A 75 -1.56 -2.71 -2.17
C ASN A 75 -0.75 -3.50 -3.20
N LEU A 76 -1.09 -3.39 -4.48
CA LEU A 76 -0.27 -3.91 -5.58
C LEU A 76 1.13 -3.30 -5.53
N GLY A 77 1.23 -1.97 -5.36
CA GLY A 77 2.50 -1.27 -5.17
C GLY A 77 3.32 -1.82 -3.99
N ASN A 78 2.69 -2.09 -2.84
CA ASN A 78 3.36 -2.63 -1.66
C ASN A 78 3.98 -4.03 -1.91
N ALA A 79 3.22 -4.92 -2.56
CA ALA A 79 3.69 -6.26 -2.91
C ALA A 79 4.83 -6.22 -3.94
N LEU A 80 4.68 -5.38 -4.97
CA LEU A 80 5.70 -5.17 -6.01
C LEU A 80 6.98 -4.53 -5.45
N ALA A 81 6.87 -3.56 -4.54
CA ALA A 81 8.02 -2.93 -3.90
C ALA A 81 8.81 -3.98 -3.09
N THR A 82 8.11 -4.82 -2.33
CA THR A 82 8.74 -5.89 -1.55
C THR A 82 9.41 -6.94 -2.45
N LEU A 83 8.80 -7.31 -3.57
CA LEU A 83 9.43 -8.16 -4.58
C LEU A 83 10.66 -7.50 -5.20
N GLY A 84 10.55 -6.23 -5.55
CA GLY A 84 11.61 -5.44 -6.18
C GLY A 84 12.83 -5.27 -5.29
N GLU A 85 12.63 -5.06 -3.98
CA GLU A 85 13.75 -5.05 -3.02
C GLU A 85 14.52 -6.37 -3.02
N ARG A 86 13.81 -7.51 -3.06
CA ARG A 86 14.38 -8.87 -3.04
C ARG A 86 14.99 -9.28 -4.38
N ALA A 87 14.55 -8.69 -5.48
CA ALA A 87 15.04 -8.97 -6.82
C ALA A 87 16.33 -8.17 -7.13
N PRO A 88 17.22 -8.66 -8.01
CA PRO A 88 18.39 -7.90 -8.44
C PRO A 88 18.02 -6.70 -9.34
N GLY A 89 16.97 -6.83 -10.16
CA GLY A 89 16.54 -5.81 -11.12
C GLY A 89 15.61 -4.74 -10.54
N THR A 90 15.19 -3.81 -11.41
CA THR A 90 14.34 -2.67 -11.02
C THR A 90 12.91 -2.77 -11.54
N ASP A 91 12.59 -3.72 -12.43
CA ASP A 91 11.28 -3.82 -13.10
C ASP A 91 10.10 -3.80 -12.14
N ARG A 92 10.18 -4.54 -11.02
CA ARG A 92 9.13 -4.57 -10.00
C ARG A 92 9.03 -3.26 -9.21
N LEU A 93 10.13 -2.53 -9.04
CA LEU A 93 10.13 -1.22 -8.39
C LEU A 93 9.52 -0.15 -9.32
N VAL A 94 9.83 -0.21 -10.61
CA VAL A 94 9.20 0.63 -11.64
C VAL A 94 7.69 0.43 -11.63
N GLU A 95 7.24 -0.84 -11.61
CA GLU A 95 5.82 -1.16 -11.56
C GLU A 95 5.17 -0.71 -10.24
N ALA A 96 5.86 -0.86 -9.10
CA ALA A 96 5.38 -0.36 -7.81
C ALA A 96 5.16 1.15 -7.80
N VAL A 97 6.13 1.91 -8.32
CA VAL A 97 6.05 3.37 -8.46
C VAL A 97 4.86 3.77 -9.34
N ALA A 98 4.64 3.08 -10.45
CA ALA A 98 3.49 3.31 -11.31
C ALA A 98 2.17 3.05 -10.57
N ALA A 99 2.05 1.94 -9.84
CA ALA A 99 0.84 1.59 -9.09
C ALA A 99 0.52 2.62 -7.99
N TYR A 100 1.53 3.11 -7.23
CA TYR A 100 1.31 4.18 -6.26
C TYR A 100 0.88 5.49 -6.91
N ARG A 101 1.47 5.86 -8.05
CA ARG A 101 1.06 7.06 -8.80
C ARG A 101 -0.39 6.97 -9.29
N GLU A 102 -0.84 5.79 -9.72
CA GLU A 102 -2.26 5.54 -10.04
C GLU A 102 -3.14 5.69 -8.79
N ALA A 103 -2.77 5.09 -7.67
CA ALA A 103 -3.52 5.21 -6.41
C ALA A 103 -3.69 6.68 -5.96
N LEU A 104 -2.64 7.50 -6.12
CA LEU A 104 -2.64 8.93 -5.76
C LEU A 104 -3.58 9.79 -6.61
N LYS A 105 -4.09 9.30 -7.75
CA LYS A 105 -5.11 10.03 -8.54
C LYS A 105 -6.45 10.13 -7.82
N GLU A 106 -6.79 9.15 -7.00
CA GLU A 106 -8.04 9.12 -6.22
C GLU A 106 -7.80 9.27 -4.72
N THR A 107 -6.58 8.91 -4.27
CA THR A 107 -6.11 9.09 -2.89
C THR A 107 -5.45 10.46 -2.78
N THR A 108 -6.25 11.52 -2.64
CA THR A 108 -5.73 12.90 -2.56
C THR A 108 -5.64 13.39 -1.12
N ARG A 109 -4.82 14.43 -0.91
CA ARG A 109 -4.67 15.11 0.39
C ARG A 109 -6.01 15.58 0.94
N ASP A 110 -6.88 16.13 0.09
CA ASP A 110 -8.16 16.70 0.53
C ASP A 110 -9.22 15.63 0.84
N ARG A 111 -9.19 14.50 0.13
CA ARG A 111 -10.22 13.45 0.25
C ARG A 111 -9.93 12.44 1.35
N VAL A 112 -8.68 11.98 1.41
CA VAL A 112 -8.22 10.93 2.33
C VAL A 112 -6.79 11.24 2.82
N PRO A 113 -6.60 12.33 3.59
CA PRO A 113 -5.27 12.88 3.91
C PRO A 113 -4.29 11.87 4.48
N LEU A 114 -4.73 11.06 5.44
CA LEU A 114 -3.89 10.03 6.06
C LEU A 114 -3.45 8.96 5.05
N GLN A 115 -4.38 8.50 4.19
CA GLN A 115 -4.09 7.52 3.17
C GLN A 115 -3.15 8.07 2.09
N TRP A 116 -3.34 9.34 1.72
CA TRP A 116 -2.46 10.05 0.79
C TRP A 116 -1.03 10.11 1.35
N ALA A 117 -0.87 10.52 2.61
CA ALA A 117 0.44 10.60 3.24
C ALA A 117 1.12 9.22 3.33
N ILE A 118 0.39 8.16 3.71
CA ILE A 118 0.91 6.79 3.73
C ILE A 118 1.34 6.35 2.32
N THR A 119 0.55 6.64 1.29
CA THR A 119 0.86 6.26 -0.09
C THR A 119 2.11 6.99 -0.59
N GLN A 120 2.27 8.28 -0.26
CA GLN A 120 3.49 9.03 -0.57
C GLN A 120 4.72 8.45 0.14
N THR A 121 4.59 8.04 1.40
CA THR A 121 5.69 7.37 2.13
C THR A 121 6.09 6.05 1.49
N ASN A 122 5.12 5.23 1.08
CA ASN A 122 5.39 3.96 0.40
C ASN A 122 6.08 4.18 -0.96
N LEU A 123 5.62 5.19 -1.70
CA LEU A 123 6.20 5.60 -2.97
C LEU A 123 7.65 6.09 -2.79
N ALA A 124 7.93 6.94 -1.81
CA ALA A 124 9.28 7.41 -1.52
C ALA A 124 10.23 6.26 -1.14
N SER A 125 9.74 5.27 -0.40
CA SER A 125 10.52 4.08 -0.05
C SER A 125 10.84 3.22 -1.28
N ALA A 126 9.88 3.05 -2.20
CA ALA A 126 10.12 2.35 -3.47
C ALA A 126 11.11 3.12 -4.37
N ASP A 127 11.01 4.45 -4.43
CA ASP A 127 11.96 5.30 -5.15
C ASP A 127 13.38 5.20 -4.59
N LEU A 128 13.53 5.14 -3.25
CA LEU A 128 14.83 4.92 -2.58
C LEU A 128 15.38 3.51 -2.88
N ALA A 129 14.55 2.47 -2.78
CA ALA A 129 14.94 1.11 -3.13
C ALA A 129 15.38 1.01 -4.60
N TRP A 130 14.70 1.73 -5.49
CA TRP A 130 15.06 1.82 -6.90
C TRP A 130 16.38 2.57 -7.08
N HIS A 131 16.54 3.74 -6.45
CA HIS A 131 17.77 4.51 -6.48
C HIS A 131 18.99 3.68 -6.04
N ARG A 132 18.86 2.86 -4.99
CA ARG A 132 19.94 1.97 -4.52
C ARG A 132 20.41 0.96 -5.57
N LYS A 133 19.54 0.57 -6.50
CA LYS A 133 19.87 -0.37 -7.60
C LYS A 133 20.24 0.34 -8.90
N ALA A 134 19.64 1.49 -9.15
CA ALA A 134 19.85 2.33 -10.32
C ALA A 134 19.79 3.81 -9.88
N PRO A 135 20.94 4.41 -9.52
CA PRO A 135 21.02 5.76 -8.99
C PRO A 135 20.42 6.79 -9.94
N ASP A 136 19.46 7.52 -9.39
CA ASP A 136 18.79 8.65 -10.03
C ASP A 136 18.53 9.69 -8.93
N PRO A 137 19.45 10.66 -8.73
CA PRO A 137 19.30 11.67 -7.70
C PRO A 137 18.11 12.61 -7.96
N GLY A 138 17.72 12.82 -9.22
CA GLY A 138 16.58 13.65 -9.58
C GLY A 138 15.28 13.05 -9.07
N ARG A 139 15.02 11.78 -9.42
CA ARG A 139 13.86 11.02 -8.89
C ARG A 139 13.86 10.96 -7.36
N LEU A 140 15.04 10.78 -6.75
CA LEU A 140 15.15 10.68 -5.31
C LEU A 140 14.89 12.03 -4.60
N ALA A 141 15.31 13.15 -5.19
CA ALA A 141 14.99 14.49 -4.68
C ALA A 141 13.48 14.79 -4.79
N GLU A 142 12.82 14.38 -5.87
CA GLU A 142 11.36 14.47 -6.00
C GLU A 142 10.64 13.61 -4.95
N ALA A 143 11.15 12.41 -4.66
CA ALA A 143 10.63 11.55 -3.59
C ALA A 143 10.77 12.21 -2.22
N ARG A 144 11.91 12.85 -1.95
CA ARG A 144 12.15 13.61 -0.73
C ARG A 144 11.11 14.71 -0.52
N ALA A 145 10.89 15.55 -1.53
CA ALA A 145 9.96 16.67 -1.44
C ALA A 145 8.53 16.20 -1.12
N ARG A 146 8.05 15.17 -1.84
CA ARG A 146 6.75 14.54 -1.60
C ARG A 146 6.60 13.98 -0.19
N LEU A 147 7.64 13.32 0.32
CA LEU A 147 7.65 12.78 1.68
C LEU A 147 7.60 13.89 2.75
N GLY A 148 8.26 15.02 2.51
CA GLY A 148 8.18 16.20 3.38
C GLY A 148 6.76 16.74 3.52
N GLU A 149 6.01 16.80 2.41
CA GLU A 149 4.60 17.21 2.44
C GLU A 149 3.71 16.17 3.15
N ALA A 150 3.97 14.88 2.91
CA ALA A 150 3.25 13.78 3.57
C ALA A 150 3.45 13.78 5.10
N ARG A 151 4.68 14.06 5.55
CA ARG A 151 5.03 14.15 6.97
C ARG A 151 4.17 15.17 7.73
N ALA A 152 3.84 16.30 7.11
CA ALA A 152 3.03 17.35 7.73
C ALA A 152 1.59 16.89 8.06
N ILE A 153 1.13 15.77 7.48
CA ILE A 153 -0.16 15.17 7.86
C ILE A 153 -0.03 14.32 9.12
N PHE A 154 1.13 13.72 9.38
CA PHE A 154 1.31 12.83 10.53
C PHE A 154 1.49 13.55 11.86
N THR A 155 1.91 14.82 11.82
CA THR A 155 2.10 15.68 13.00
C THR A 155 0.81 15.92 13.79
N GLU A 156 -0.36 15.63 13.21
CA GLU A 156 -1.66 15.69 13.86
C GLU A 156 -2.12 14.31 14.37
N GLY A 157 -1.38 13.74 15.33
CA GLY A 157 -1.84 12.56 16.09
C GLY A 157 -1.46 11.19 15.52
N ALA A 158 -0.48 11.13 14.61
CA ALA A 158 0.03 9.88 14.04
C ALA A 158 1.55 9.69 14.27
N PRO A 159 2.03 9.69 15.54
CA PRO A 159 3.47 9.72 15.87
C PRO A 159 4.25 8.52 15.33
N TYR A 160 3.57 7.38 15.12
CA TYR A 160 4.15 6.20 14.47
C TYR A 160 4.54 6.48 13.01
N TYR A 161 3.62 7.06 12.23
CA TYR A 161 3.88 7.35 10.82
C TYR A 161 4.83 8.54 10.64
N GLU A 162 4.82 9.49 11.58
CA GLU A 162 5.80 10.57 11.64
C GLU A 162 7.22 10.00 11.79
N SER A 163 7.46 9.12 12.77
CA SER A 163 8.78 8.50 12.99
C SER A 163 9.28 7.74 11.77
N ILE A 164 8.38 7.05 11.05
CA ILE A 164 8.74 6.34 9.81
C ILE A 164 9.12 7.34 8.70
N ALA A 165 8.35 8.41 8.54
CA ALA A 165 8.65 9.43 7.55
C ALA A 165 9.98 10.13 7.85
N ASP A 166 10.27 10.42 9.12
CA ASP A 166 11.55 10.99 9.57
C ASP A 166 12.75 10.09 9.27
N GLY A 167 12.65 8.80 9.62
CA GLY A 167 13.71 7.84 9.30
C GLY A 167 13.94 7.73 7.80
N LEU A 168 12.87 7.70 7.00
CA LEU A 168 12.99 7.62 5.55
C LEU A 168 13.55 8.90 4.93
N LEU A 169 13.20 10.09 5.44
CA LEU A 169 13.79 11.35 5.00
C LEU A 169 15.30 11.38 5.24
N ALA A 170 15.76 10.87 6.38
CA ALA A 170 17.18 10.76 6.69
C ALA A 170 17.91 9.79 5.74
N GLU A 171 17.34 8.60 5.48
CA GLU A 171 17.92 7.66 4.52
C GLU A 171 18.01 8.24 3.10
N ILE A 172 17.01 9.04 2.70
CA ILE A 172 16.99 9.72 1.41
C ILE A 172 18.05 10.83 1.36
N ASP A 173 18.21 11.61 2.43
CA ASP A 173 19.25 12.65 2.52
C ASP A 173 20.66 12.07 2.40
N GLU A 174 20.93 10.99 3.12
CA GLU A 174 22.23 10.31 3.06
C GLU A 174 22.52 9.79 1.66
N ALA A 175 21.52 9.16 1.03
CA ALA A 175 21.65 8.68 -0.35
C ALA A 175 21.92 9.82 -1.35
N LEU A 176 21.28 10.99 -1.18
CA LEU A 176 21.54 12.17 -2.01
C LEU A 176 22.93 12.78 -1.77
N GLN A 177 23.46 12.67 -0.54
CA GLN A 177 24.79 13.16 -0.19
C GLN A 177 25.92 12.18 -0.56
N GLY A 178 25.58 10.96 -0.96
CA GLY A 178 26.57 9.90 -1.27
C GLY A 178 27.33 9.40 -0.03
N THR A 179 26.77 9.59 1.16
CA THR A 179 27.37 9.14 2.42
C THR A 179 27.12 7.64 2.65
N ARG A 180 27.87 7.00 3.55
CA ARG A 180 27.65 5.57 3.87
C ARG A 180 26.20 5.40 4.35
N PRO A 181 25.42 4.49 3.74
CA PRO A 181 24.01 4.34 4.09
C PRO A 181 23.89 3.86 5.53
N THR A 182 23.05 4.53 6.33
CA THR A 182 22.53 3.93 7.56
C THR A 182 21.81 2.62 7.22
N PRO A 183 21.87 1.60 8.10
CA PRO A 183 21.11 0.38 7.91
C PRO A 183 19.63 0.75 7.74
N PRO A 184 18.93 0.21 6.72
CA PRO A 184 17.56 0.60 6.45
C PRO A 184 16.69 0.36 7.68
N SER A 185 15.75 1.28 7.93
CA SER A 185 14.71 1.12 8.93
C SER A 185 14.10 -0.29 8.83
N ARG A 186 14.16 -1.07 9.92
CA ARG A 186 13.45 -2.35 9.99
C ARG A 186 11.92 -2.17 9.94
N GLN A 187 11.43 -0.95 10.16
CA GLN A 187 10.01 -0.62 10.14
C GLN A 187 9.63 -0.17 8.74
N LYS A 188 9.01 -1.08 7.96
CA LYS A 188 8.43 -0.72 6.68
C LYS A 188 7.05 -0.06 6.89
N PRO A 189 6.77 1.07 6.25
CA PRO A 189 5.51 1.80 6.42
C PRO A 189 4.25 0.98 6.09
N TRP A 190 4.33 -0.01 5.19
CA TRP A 190 3.21 -0.85 4.76
C TRP A 190 3.04 -2.19 5.53
N LEU A 191 3.91 -2.52 6.49
CA LEU A 191 3.85 -3.80 7.23
C LEU A 191 2.73 -3.89 8.28
N ARG A 192 1.97 -2.82 8.52
CA ARG A 192 0.83 -2.82 9.46
C ARG A 192 -0.45 -2.32 8.81
N PRO A 193 -1.61 -2.94 9.09
CA PRO A 193 -2.88 -2.46 8.56
C PRO A 193 -3.21 -1.07 9.09
N ILE A 194 -3.62 -0.20 8.17
CA ILE A 194 -4.67 0.78 8.49
C ILE A 194 -5.86 -0.09 8.86
N SER A 195 -6.23 -0.11 10.15
CA SER A 195 -7.43 -0.80 10.59
C SER A 195 -8.61 -0.19 9.84
N GLY A 196 -9.01 -0.80 8.73
CA GLY A 196 -10.20 -0.46 7.97
C GLY A 196 -11.45 -0.86 8.76
N ARG A 197 -11.69 -0.23 9.90
CA ARG A 197 -13.05 -0.06 10.39
C ARG A 197 -13.58 1.14 9.65
N ALA A 198 -14.53 0.91 8.75
CA ALA A 198 -15.53 1.93 8.46
C ALA A 198 -16.02 2.49 9.81
N PRO A 199 -16.18 3.82 9.97
CA PRO A 199 -16.81 4.35 11.16
C PRO A 199 -18.13 3.62 11.33
N ALA A 200 -18.32 2.96 12.47
CA ALA A 200 -19.60 2.38 12.80
C ALA A 200 -20.63 3.51 12.67
N CYS A 201 -21.63 3.33 11.81
CA CYS A 201 -22.77 4.24 11.75
C CYS A 201 -23.22 4.53 13.19
N PRO A 202 -23.44 5.80 13.57
CA PRO A 202 -23.98 6.09 14.89
C PRO A 202 -25.28 5.30 15.03
N ARG A 203 -25.35 4.44 16.04
CA ARG A 203 -26.61 3.78 16.40
C ARG A 203 -27.59 4.90 16.69
N GLY A 204 -28.59 5.06 15.84
CA GLY A 204 -29.72 5.94 16.11
C GLY A 204 -30.35 5.56 17.46
N PRO A 205 -30.98 6.53 18.16
CA PRO A 205 -31.56 6.28 19.47
C PRO A 205 -32.59 5.16 19.37
N SER A 206 -32.44 4.15 20.24
CA SER A 206 -33.41 3.08 20.40
C SER A 206 -34.75 3.69 20.86
N PRO A 207 -35.89 3.37 20.21
CA PRO A 207 -37.17 3.89 20.68
C PRO A 207 -37.48 3.29 22.05
N ALA A 208 -37.76 4.19 23.00
CA ALA A 208 -38.23 3.84 24.33
C ALA A 208 -39.45 2.93 24.19
N LYS A 209 -39.37 1.71 24.76
CA LYS A 209 -40.55 0.88 24.97
C LYS A 209 -41.43 1.62 25.98
N THR A 210 -42.55 2.13 25.48
CA THR A 210 -43.67 2.57 26.31
C THR A 210 -44.55 1.37 26.59
N ARG A 211 -44.95 1.25 27.86
CA ARG A 211 -45.83 0.25 28.52
C ARG A 211 -45.14 -1.00 29.05
#